data_AF-A0A5C5YQJ5-F1
#
_entry.id   AF-A0A5C5YQJ5-F1
#
_cell.length_a   1.000
_cell.length_b   1.000
_cell.length_c   1.000
_cell.angle_alpha   90.00
_cell.angle_beta   90.00
_cell.angle_gamma   90.00
#
_symmetry.space_group_name_H-M   'P 1'
#
loop_
_entity.id
_entity.type
_entity.pdbx_description
1 polymer ?
#
loop_
_entity_poly.entity_id
_entity_poly.type
_entity_poly.pdbx_seq_one_letter_code
_entity_poly.pdbx_strand_id
1 'polypeptide(L)'
;MTLAKYELVVASAEDIGESDRIWFPKWLRRYAMSFRKGLTDELPVNRDAALQFSRSLLKSGAPAWQRWQAVRAVEYYRDLILQR
;
A
#
# COMPACT_ATOMS: atom_id res chain seq x y z
N MET A 1 8.47 5.03 10.66
CA MET A 1 9.38 4.27 9.76
C MET A 1 8.92 4.44 8.32
N THR A 2 9.79 4.94 7.46
CA THR A 2 9.44 5.61 6.20
C THR A 2 9.29 4.66 5.01
N LEU A 3 8.43 5.08 4.07
CA LEU A 3 8.12 4.46 2.78
C LEU A 3 9.35 3.90 2.00
N ALA A 4 10.53 4.49 2.19
CA ALA A 4 11.80 4.03 1.62
C ALA A 4 12.20 2.61 2.09
N LYS A 5 11.96 2.24 3.35
CA LYS A 5 12.25 0.89 3.85
C LYS A 5 11.33 -0.14 3.20
N TYR A 6 10.06 0.23 2.98
CA TYR A 6 9.10 -0.63 2.29
C TYR A 6 9.50 -0.87 0.83
N GLU A 7 9.97 0.17 0.13
CA GLU A 7 10.48 0.06 -1.24
C GLU A 7 11.65 -0.93 -1.33
N LEU A 8 12.60 -0.85 -0.40
CA LEU A 8 13.73 -1.78 -0.35
C LEU A 8 13.27 -3.23 -0.10
N VAL A 9 12.38 -3.43 0.88
CA VAL A 9 11.88 -4.75 1.26
C VAL A 9 11.08 -5.40 0.12
N VAL A 10 10.21 -4.63 -0.54
CA VAL A 10 9.43 -5.10 -1.69
C VAL A 10 10.33 -5.43 -2.88
N ALA A 11 11.38 -4.63 -3.12
CA ALA A 11 12.33 -4.91 -4.19
C ALA A 11 13.14 -6.20 -3.96
N SER A 12 13.45 -6.53 -2.69
CA SER A 12 14.18 -7.74 -2.30
C SER A 12 13.31 -8.98 -2.04
N ALA A 13 11.99 -8.85 -2.09
CA ALA A 13 11.07 -9.94 -1.74
C ALA A 13 10.96 -10.98 -2.86
N GLU A 14 11.47 -12.19 -2.62
CA GLU A 14 11.41 -13.30 -3.57
C GLU A 14 9.99 -13.83 -3.81
N ASP A 15 9.09 -13.65 -2.84
CA ASP A 15 7.69 -14.09 -2.85
C ASP A 15 6.74 -13.11 -3.57
N ILE A 16 7.21 -11.92 -3.95
CA ILE A 16 6.43 -10.94 -4.72
C ILE A 16 6.76 -11.06 -6.21
N GLY A 17 5.72 -11.19 -7.04
CA GLY A 17 5.85 -11.16 -8.49
C GLY A 17 6.40 -9.83 -9.01
N GLU A 18 7.12 -9.86 -10.13
CA GLU A 18 7.82 -8.68 -10.68
C GLU A 18 6.90 -7.46 -10.91
N SER A 19 5.67 -7.68 -11.35
CA SER A 19 4.66 -6.62 -11.49
C SER A 19 4.32 -5.97 -10.15
N ASP A 20 4.16 -6.77 -9.10
CA ASP A 20 3.81 -6.28 -7.78
C ASP A 20 4.97 -5.53 -7.14
N ARG A 21 6.24 -5.90 -7.40
CA ARG A 21 7.40 -5.13 -6.95
C ARG A 21 7.40 -3.69 -7.47
N ILE A 22 6.90 -3.48 -8.68
CA ILE A 22 6.81 -2.15 -9.30
C ILE A 22 5.60 -1.36 -8.76
N TRP A 23 4.47 -2.04 -8.56
CA TRP A 23 3.21 -1.38 -8.25
C TRP A 23 2.92 -1.23 -6.76
N PHE A 24 3.40 -2.12 -5.90
CA PHE A 24 3.19 -2.05 -4.45
C PHE A 24 3.69 -0.72 -3.86
N PRO A 25 4.89 -0.23 -4.20
CA PRO A 25 5.34 1.09 -3.75
C PRO A 25 4.45 2.23 -4.25
N LYS A 26 3.97 2.15 -5.50
CA LYS A 26 3.08 3.16 -6.08
C LYS A 26 1.74 3.20 -5.34
N TRP A 27 1.18 2.05 -5.01
CA TRP A 27 -0.05 1.96 -4.23
C TRP A 27 0.13 2.49 -2.82
N LEU A 28 1.24 2.14 -2.15
CA LEU A 28 1.52 2.65 -0.82
C LEU A 28 1.74 4.17 -0.81
N ARG A 29 2.42 4.73 -1.82
CA ARG A 29 2.53 6.20 -2.00
C ARG A 29 1.16 6.86 -2.16
N ARG A 30 0.31 6.29 -3.01
CA ARG A 30 -1.04 6.80 -3.23
C ARG A 30 -1.92 6.69 -1.98
N TYR A 31 -1.76 5.62 -1.23
CA TYR A 31 -2.39 5.45 0.09
C TYR A 31 -1.90 6.53 1.06
N ALA A 32 -0.60 6.74 1.16
CA ALA A 32 0.00 7.78 2.00
C ALA A 32 -0.50 9.18 1.67
N MET A 33 -0.66 9.51 0.39
CA MET A 33 -1.23 10.79 -0.05
C MET A 33 -2.69 10.99 0.36
N SER A 34 -3.41 9.92 0.71
CA SER A 34 -4.78 10.03 1.25
C SER A 34 -4.81 10.55 2.70
N PHE A 35 -3.65 10.61 3.37
CA PHE A 35 -3.51 11.12 4.74
C PHE A 35 -2.69 12.41 4.76
N ARG A 36 -3.16 13.41 5.51
CA ARG A 36 -2.52 14.73 5.65
C ARG A 36 -1.05 14.70 6.12
N LYS A 37 -0.62 13.60 6.77
CA LYS A 37 0.75 13.36 7.27
C LYS A 37 1.36 12.03 6.79
N GLY A 38 0.76 11.37 5.80
CA GLY A 38 1.07 9.96 5.49
C GLY A 38 2.48 9.68 4.97
N LEU A 39 3.25 10.72 4.60
CA LEU A 39 4.64 10.56 4.15
C LEU A 39 5.67 10.63 5.28
N THR A 40 5.26 11.05 6.49
CA THR A 40 6.19 11.39 7.58
C THR A 40 6.05 10.44 8.78
N ASP A 41 4.85 9.93 9.04
CA ASP A 41 4.52 9.05 10.18
C ASP A 41 4.14 7.63 9.74
N GLU A 42 3.94 6.73 10.71
CA GLU A 42 3.36 5.41 10.47
C GLU A 42 1.99 5.54 9.79
N LEU A 43 1.84 4.88 8.64
CA LEU A 43 0.57 4.88 7.93
C LEU A 43 -0.47 4.12 8.77
N PRO A 44 -1.67 4.70 8.99
CA PRO A 44 -2.72 3.99 9.70
C PRO A 44 -3.17 2.81 8.84
N VAL A 45 -2.83 1.59 9.25
CA VAL A 45 -3.34 0.37 8.64
C VAL A 45 -4.49 -0.15 9.49
N ASN A 46 -5.69 0.36 9.23
CA ASN A 46 -6.92 -0.14 9.83
C ASN A 46 -7.92 -0.51 8.73
N ARG A 47 -8.91 -1.35 9.08
CA ARG A 47 -9.89 -1.86 8.13
C ARG A 47 -10.67 -0.72 7.45
N ASP A 48 -11.04 0.31 8.22
CA ASP A 48 -11.83 1.44 7.71
C ASP A 48 -11.05 2.28 6.70
N ALA A 49 -9.76 2.50 6.92
CA ALA A 49 -8.88 3.24 6.03
C ALA A 49 -8.61 2.46 4.74
N ALA A 50 -8.41 1.13 4.82
CA ALA A 50 -8.30 0.28 3.65
C ALA A 50 -9.61 0.25 2.83
N LEU A 51 -10.76 0.21 3.50
CA LEU A 51 -12.07 0.29 2.85
C LEU A 51 -12.30 1.65 2.19
N GLN A 52 -11.95 2.76 2.86
CA GLN A 52 -12.04 4.10 2.30
C GLN A 52 -11.14 4.25 1.07
N PHE A 53 -9.91 3.72 1.13
CA PHE A 53 -9.00 3.72 -0.01
C PHE A 53 -9.55 2.92 -1.19
N SER A 54 -10.06 1.70 -0.96
CA SER A 54 -10.71 0.89 -1.99
C SER A 54 -11.92 1.59 -2.61
N ARG A 55 -12.75 2.26 -1.80
CA ARG A 55 -13.87 3.10 -2.28
C ARG A 55 -13.40 4.27 -3.12
N SER A 56 -12.30 4.94 -2.75
CA SER A 56 -11.70 6.01 -3.54
C SER A 56 -11.19 5.50 -4.89
N LEU A 57 -10.61 4.29 -4.95
CA LEU A 57 -10.20 3.66 -6.19
C LEU A 57 -11.39 3.27 -7.08
N LEU A 58 -12.48 2.78 -6.47
CA LEU A 58 -13.74 2.54 -7.17
C LEU A 58 -14.28 3.83 -7.81
N LYS A 59 -14.28 4.95 -7.06
CA LYS A 59 -14.69 6.26 -7.59
C LYS A 59 -13.82 6.74 -8.75
N SER A 60 -12.52 6.42 -8.75
CA SER A 60 -11.62 6.73 -9.86
C SER A 60 -11.74 5.78 -11.06
N GLY A 61 -12.68 4.83 -11.03
CA GLY A 61 -12.87 3.86 -12.11
C GLY A 61 -11.84 2.73 -12.15
N ALA A 62 -11.08 2.50 -11.07
CA ALA A 62 -10.07 1.45 -11.05
C ALA A 62 -10.76 0.07 -11.09
N PRO A 63 -10.33 -0.87 -11.96
CA PRO A 63 -10.88 -2.22 -12.03
C PRO A 63 -10.64 -3.01 -10.73
N ALA A 64 -11.44 -4.07 -10.54
CA ALA A 64 -11.44 -4.86 -9.30
C ALA A 64 -10.06 -5.44 -8.94
N TRP A 65 -9.30 -5.93 -9.92
CA TRP A 65 -7.97 -6.48 -9.71
C TRP A 65 -6.95 -5.42 -9.22
N GLN A 66 -7.03 -4.18 -9.72
CA GLN A 66 -6.17 -3.09 -9.23
C GLN A 66 -6.51 -2.71 -7.80
N ARG A 67 -7.80 -2.70 -7.44
CA ARG A 67 -8.23 -2.45 -6.05
C ARG A 67 -7.73 -3.55 -5.12
N TRP A 68 -7.78 -4.80 -5.55
CA TRP A 68 -7.23 -5.92 -4.79
C TRP A 68 -5.72 -5.80 -4.60
N GLN A 69 -4.98 -5.49 -5.66
CA GLN A 69 -3.53 -5.28 -5.61
C GLN A 69 -3.14 -4.11 -4.70
N ALA A 70 -3.93 -3.04 -4.71
CA ALA A 70 -3.72 -1.88 -3.85
C ALA A 70 -3.93 -2.20 -2.36
N VAL A 71 -4.93 -3.02 -2.02
CA VAL A 71 -5.16 -3.50 -0.66
C VAL A 71 -4.05 -4.46 -0.24
N ARG A 72 -3.62 -5.38 -1.11
CA ARG A 72 -2.48 -6.26 -0.86
C ARG A 72 -1.20 -5.51 -0.54
N ALA A 73 -0.92 -4.42 -1.25
CA ALA A 73 0.24 -3.58 -0.96
C ALA A 73 0.21 -3.02 0.49
N VAL A 74 -0.98 -2.58 0.95
CA VAL A 74 -1.17 -2.06 2.31
C VAL A 74 -1.05 -3.18 3.36
N GLU A 75 -1.60 -4.37 3.09
CA GLU A 75 -1.41 -5.55 3.94
C GLU A 75 0.07 -5.92 4.08
N TYR A 76 0.80 -5.93 2.96
CA TYR A 76 2.23 -6.24 2.95
C TYR A 76 3.05 -5.23 3.77
N TYR A 77 2.65 -3.95 3.73
CA TYR A 77 3.26 -2.91 4.56
C TYR A 77 3.01 -3.18 6.05
N ARG A 78 1.79 -3.59 6.42
CA ARG A 78 1.48 -3.97 7.81
C ARG A 78 2.33 -5.14 8.27
N ASP A 79 2.33 -6.23 7.51
CA ASP A 79 2.92 -7.48 7.95
C ASP A 79 4.46 -7.37 8.02
N LEU A 80 5.10 -6.69 7.06
CA LEU A 80 6.57 -6.60 7.03
C LEU A 80 7.18 -5.41 7.77
N ILE A 81 6.50 -4.26 7.77
CA ILE A 81 7.06 -3.03 8.34
C ILE A 81 6.52 -2.78 9.74
N LEU A 82 5.22 -2.99 9.96
CA LEU A 82 4.59 -2.81 11.26
C LEU A 82 4.60 -4.08 12.12
N GLN A 83 4.81 -5.26 11.52
CA GLN A 83 4.81 -6.58 12.18
C GLN A 83 3.59 -6.76 13.10
N ARG A 84 2.41 -6.36 12.60
CA ARG A 84 1.17 -6.24 13.37
C ARG A 84 0.01 -7.03 12.77
#